data_AF-A0A849ZUF6-F1
#
_entry.id   AF-A0A849ZUF6-F1
#
_cell.length_a   1.000
_cell.length_b   1.000
_cell.length_c   1.000
_cell.angle_alpha   90.00
_cell.angle_beta   90.00
_cell.angle_gamma   90.00
#
_symmetry.space_group_name_H-M   'P 1'
#
loop_
_entity.id
_entity.type
_entity.pdbx_description
1 polymer ?
#
loop_
_entity_poly.entity_id
_entity_poly.type
_entity_poly.pdbx_seq_one_letter_code
_entity_poly.pdbx_strand_id
1 'polypeptide(L)'
;MRAVRSLAVAFAALAAAVPASDGPLNPPAAPASTPGPEPRFALTGSLPLVISQPGSYYLTRDRTGVAGITGITIEADDVTLDLNGFTLRGVPGSLSGILISGPRRNVAVRNGTVRDWGNEAIIAFASTNCQFEDLRLYQNAAGGLFCGASSTVRRVTARTNGVVGISTSDGCTVLECTVGSNSLGGFAIGQGSVVTDCAALTNQGPGFALGPRCVVTACSSSGNTGSGFSVSDESLVTGCSASGNSLDGFEVTFSDNRIDGNTATANVGLGFDISGTGNLIVRNSASGNLLGAFNFNDPNNVHGVLVTGIVTITAENPWANFAF
;
A
#
# COMPACT_ATOMS: atom_id res chain seq x y z
N MET A 1 -21.78 -94.78 20.09
CA MET A 1 -21.14 -93.45 20.17
C MET A 1 -22.22 -92.40 19.94
N ARG A 2 -22.47 -91.54 20.93
CA ARG A 2 -23.60 -90.61 20.99
C ARG A 2 -23.40 -89.47 19.95
N ALA A 3 -24.35 -89.29 19.05
CA ALA A 3 -24.49 -88.08 18.23
C ALA A 3 -25.88 -87.50 18.47
N VAL A 4 -25.91 -86.28 19.00
CA VAL A 4 -27.09 -85.54 19.45
C VAL A 4 -27.86 -85.02 18.24
N ARG A 5 -29.17 -85.24 18.22
CA ARG A 5 -30.12 -84.68 17.25
C ARG A 5 -30.45 -83.23 17.65
N SER A 6 -30.12 -82.27 16.78
CA SER A 6 -30.48 -80.86 16.96
C SER A 6 -31.88 -80.60 16.41
N LEU A 7 -32.81 -80.20 17.28
CA LEU A 7 -34.19 -79.81 16.97
C LEU A 7 -34.20 -78.31 16.61
N ALA A 8 -34.67 -77.96 15.41
CA ALA A 8 -34.87 -76.58 15.00
C ALA A 8 -36.17 -76.03 15.61
N VAL A 9 -36.10 -74.89 16.29
CA VAL A 9 -37.26 -74.14 16.81
C VAL A 9 -37.37 -72.83 16.03
N ALA A 10 -38.49 -72.64 15.33
CA ALA A 10 -38.81 -71.40 14.64
C ALA A 10 -39.40 -70.38 15.63
N PHE A 11 -38.81 -69.18 15.69
CA PHE A 11 -39.33 -68.05 16.44
C PHE A 11 -40.10 -67.12 15.49
N ALA A 12 -41.42 -67.00 15.70
CA ALA A 12 -42.25 -65.99 15.05
C ALA A 12 -42.19 -64.69 15.87
N ALA A 13 -41.71 -63.60 15.27
CA ALA A 13 -41.69 -62.27 15.89
C ALA A 13 -43.02 -61.54 15.63
N LEU A 14 -43.71 -61.19 16.72
CA LEU A 14 -44.93 -60.37 16.71
C LEU A 14 -44.51 -58.89 16.72
N ALA A 15 -44.72 -58.17 15.62
CA ALA A 15 -44.45 -56.73 15.53
C ALA A 15 -45.61 -55.94 16.14
N ALA A 16 -45.36 -55.23 17.25
CA ALA A 16 -46.27 -54.24 17.80
C ALA A 16 -46.11 -52.92 17.04
N ALA A 17 -47.18 -52.43 16.41
CA ALA A 17 -47.22 -51.12 15.77
C ALA A 17 -47.28 -50.02 16.85
N VAL A 18 -46.25 -49.17 16.90
CA VAL A 18 -46.26 -47.94 17.71
C VAL A 18 -46.88 -46.82 16.85
N PRO A 19 -47.93 -46.11 17.32
CA PRO A 19 -48.46 -44.98 16.57
C PRO A 19 -47.42 -43.84 16.58
N ALA A 20 -47.12 -43.31 15.41
CA ALA A 20 -46.32 -42.10 15.29
C ALA A 20 -47.12 -40.90 15.83
N SER A 21 -46.60 -40.23 16.85
CA SER A 21 -47.11 -38.93 17.29
C SER A 21 -46.38 -37.85 16.50
N ASP A 22 -47.13 -37.01 15.77
CA ASP A 22 -46.55 -35.83 15.13
C ASP A 22 -45.90 -34.93 16.20
N GLY A 23 -44.65 -34.56 15.95
CA GLY A 23 -43.95 -33.55 16.76
C GLY A 23 -44.73 -32.22 16.75
N PRO A 24 -44.52 -31.34 17.74
CA PRO A 24 -45.24 -30.07 17.82
C PRO A 24 -45.13 -29.31 16.50
N LEU A 25 -46.28 -28.95 15.91
CA LEU A 25 -46.39 -28.17 14.66
C LEU A 25 -45.91 -26.71 14.82
N ASN A 26 -45.44 -26.33 16.01
CA ASN A 26 -44.80 -25.05 16.22
C ASN A 26 -43.31 -25.20 15.94
N PRO A 27 -42.77 -24.56 14.88
CA PRO A 27 -41.35 -24.51 14.67
C PRO A 27 -40.66 -23.93 15.92
N PRO A 28 -39.44 -24.38 16.26
CA PRO A 28 -38.62 -23.74 17.28
C PRO A 28 -38.58 -22.23 17.04
N ALA A 29 -38.57 -21.44 18.12
CA ALA A 29 -38.41 -19.99 18.01
C ALA A 29 -37.22 -19.70 17.10
N ALA A 30 -37.40 -18.75 16.18
CA ALA A 30 -36.32 -18.32 15.30
C ALA A 30 -35.07 -18.04 16.13
N PRO A 31 -33.87 -18.44 15.68
CA PRO A 31 -32.63 -18.06 16.33
C PRO A 31 -32.66 -16.56 16.65
N ALA A 32 -32.20 -16.16 17.83
CA ALA A 32 -32.07 -14.76 18.16
C ALA A 32 -31.36 -14.05 17.00
N SER A 33 -31.89 -12.90 16.56
CA SER A 33 -31.25 -12.10 15.52
C SER A 33 -29.78 -11.91 15.88
N THR A 34 -28.88 -12.29 14.97
CA THR A 34 -27.47 -11.87 15.06
C THR A 34 -27.44 -10.36 15.32
N PRO A 35 -26.57 -9.86 16.21
CA PRO A 35 -26.36 -8.41 16.33
C PRO A 35 -26.20 -7.84 14.92
N GLY A 36 -26.97 -6.79 14.60
CA GLY A 36 -26.84 -6.09 13.32
C GLY A 36 -25.40 -5.59 13.12
N PRO A 37 -25.05 -5.07 11.93
CA PRO A 37 -23.75 -4.45 11.73
C PRO A 37 -23.48 -3.44 12.86
N GLU A 38 -22.24 -3.40 13.38
CA GLU A 38 -21.86 -2.48 14.46
C GLU A 38 -22.43 -1.07 14.21
N PRO A 39 -23.05 -0.41 15.21
CA PRO A 39 -23.63 0.92 15.01
C PRO A 39 -22.58 1.88 14.47
N ARG A 40 -22.85 2.48 13.30
CA ARG A 40 -22.00 3.51 12.71
C ARG A 40 -22.56 4.89 13.06
N PHE A 41 -21.71 5.79 13.53
CA PHE A 41 -22.07 7.15 13.92
C PHE A 41 -22.02 8.09 12.71
N ALA A 42 -23.17 8.65 12.35
CA ALA A 42 -23.27 9.63 11.27
C ALA A 42 -22.66 10.98 11.69
N LEU A 43 -21.69 11.47 10.92
CA LEU A 43 -21.14 12.81 11.08
C LEU A 43 -22.02 13.81 10.32
N THR A 44 -22.98 14.42 11.01
CA THR A 44 -24.01 15.31 10.42
C THR A 44 -23.68 16.81 10.53
N GLY A 45 -22.90 17.21 11.53
CA GLY A 45 -22.46 18.59 11.78
C GLY A 45 -21.53 19.17 10.69
N SER A 46 -21.37 20.49 10.67
CA SER A 46 -20.37 21.17 9.83
C SER A 46 -18.97 21.01 10.40
N LEU A 47 -17.92 21.23 9.60
CA LEU A 47 -16.55 21.25 10.10
C LEU A 47 -16.30 22.48 10.98
N PRO A 48 -15.44 22.39 12.00
CA PRO A 48 -14.63 21.22 12.37
C PRO A 48 -15.44 20.11 13.06
N LEU A 49 -14.99 18.87 12.89
CA LEU A 49 -15.53 17.70 13.60
C LEU A 49 -14.44 17.03 14.43
N VAL A 50 -14.79 16.53 15.62
CA VAL A 50 -13.89 15.80 16.50
C VAL A 50 -14.47 14.42 16.79
N ILE A 51 -13.65 13.38 16.58
CA ILE A 51 -13.94 12.00 16.97
C ILE A 51 -13.09 11.68 18.19
N SER A 52 -13.69 11.72 19.37
CA SER A 52 -13.01 11.55 20.66
C SER A 52 -13.31 10.21 21.34
N GLN A 53 -14.04 9.31 20.68
CA GLN A 53 -14.36 7.97 21.18
C GLN A 53 -14.06 6.93 20.09
N PRO A 54 -13.68 5.69 20.48
CA PRO A 54 -13.62 4.56 19.56
C PRO A 54 -14.95 4.32 18.84
N GLY A 55 -14.88 3.73 17.65
CA GLY A 55 -16.06 3.31 16.90
C GLY A 55 -16.01 3.59 15.40
N SER A 56 -17.09 3.24 14.72
CA SER A 56 -17.23 3.46 13.28
C SER A 56 -18.02 4.74 13.00
N TYR A 57 -17.46 5.63 12.17
CA TYR A 57 -18.01 6.92 11.80
C TYR A 57 -18.14 7.03 10.29
N TYR A 58 -19.08 7.84 9.81
CA TYR A 58 -19.20 8.09 8.38
C TYR A 58 -19.74 9.47 8.01
N LEU A 59 -19.31 9.99 6.86
CA LEU A 59 -19.88 11.21 6.29
C LEU A 59 -21.23 10.96 5.63
N THR A 60 -22.10 11.95 5.75
CA THR A 60 -23.46 11.94 5.17
C THR A 60 -23.62 12.85 3.95
N ARG A 61 -22.61 13.70 3.68
CA ARG A 61 -22.54 14.65 2.57
C ARG A 61 -21.12 15.21 2.47
N ASP A 62 -20.84 15.88 1.36
CA ASP A 62 -19.64 16.70 1.20
C ASP A 62 -19.51 17.75 2.31
N ARG A 63 -18.27 18.07 2.67
CA ARG A 63 -17.91 19.00 3.74
C ARG A 63 -16.91 20.03 3.24
N THR A 64 -17.14 21.29 3.61
CA THR A 64 -16.25 22.41 3.28
C THR A 64 -15.52 22.87 4.53
N GLY A 65 -14.20 23.00 4.43
CA GLY A 65 -13.28 23.48 5.45
C GLY A 65 -13.49 24.95 5.79
N VAL A 66 -12.80 25.37 6.84
CA VAL A 66 -12.80 26.75 7.33
C VAL A 66 -11.35 27.21 7.41
N ALA A 67 -11.08 28.47 7.06
CA ALA A 67 -9.73 29.04 7.16
C ALA A 67 -9.21 28.95 8.61
N GLY A 68 -7.95 28.58 8.79
CA GLY A 68 -7.29 28.39 10.08
C GLY A 68 -7.65 27.11 10.82
N ILE A 69 -8.47 26.22 10.22
CA ILE A 69 -9.05 25.07 10.91
C ILE A 69 -8.75 23.75 10.18
N THR A 70 -8.47 22.71 10.96
CA THR A 70 -8.42 21.31 10.50
C THR A 70 -9.84 20.76 10.36
N GLY A 71 -10.12 20.00 9.30
CA GLY A 71 -11.46 19.49 9.01
C GLY A 71 -11.98 18.51 10.06
N ILE A 72 -11.36 17.34 10.14
CA ILE A 72 -11.73 16.27 11.09
C ILE A 72 -10.51 15.93 11.94
N THR A 73 -10.66 15.99 13.27
CA THR A 73 -9.65 15.55 14.22
C THR A 73 -10.08 14.24 14.88
N ILE A 74 -9.22 13.23 14.84
CA ILE A 74 -9.40 11.93 15.52
C ILE A 74 -8.51 11.91 16.77
N GLU A 75 -9.12 11.76 17.93
CA GLU A 75 -8.48 11.80 19.26
C GLU A 75 -8.68 10.50 20.04
N ALA A 76 -9.06 9.42 19.37
CA ALA A 76 -9.25 8.10 19.95
C ALA A 76 -8.58 7.02 19.11
N ASP A 77 -8.26 5.90 19.76
CA ASP A 77 -7.85 4.64 19.13
C ASP A 77 -9.10 3.89 18.63
N ASP A 78 -8.89 2.86 17.80
CA ASP A 78 -9.96 1.95 17.35
C ASP A 78 -11.11 2.70 16.65
N VAL A 79 -10.74 3.63 15.75
CA VAL A 79 -11.68 4.47 14.98
C VAL A 79 -11.69 4.03 13.53
N THR A 80 -12.87 3.84 12.95
CA THR A 80 -13.03 3.81 11.49
C THR A 80 -13.74 5.05 11.02
N LEU A 81 -13.10 5.87 10.19
CA LEU A 81 -13.72 6.97 9.46
C LEU A 81 -13.91 6.58 7.99
N ASP A 82 -15.16 6.41 7.59
CA ASP A 82 -15.54 6.21 6.19
C ASP A 82 -16.05 7.53 5.61
N LEU A 83 -15.35 8.07 4.62
CA LEU A 83 -15.80 9.27 3.92
C LEU A 83 -17.04 8.99 3.03
N ASN A 84 -17.44 7.73 2.89
CA ASN A 84 -18.67 7.27 2.25
C ASN A 84 -18.83 7.79 0.80
N GLY A 85 -17.72 7.89 0.08
CA GLY A 85 -17.64 8.45 -1.28
C GLY A 85 -17.67 9.98 -1.34
N PHE A 86 -17.87 10.68 -0.21
CA PHE A 86 -17.96 12.14 -0.17
C PHE A 86 -16.60 12.83 -0.17
N THR A 87 -16.66 14.12 -0.45
CA THR A 87 -15.51 15.03 -0.49
C THR A 87 -15.40 15.84 0.79
N LEU A 88 -14.21 15.83 1.38
CA LEU A 88 -13.74 16.77 2.38
C LEU A 88 -12.89 17.84 1.68
N ARG A 89 -13.47 19.01 1.43
CA ARG A 89 -12.87 20.08 0.62
C ARG A 89 -12.38 21.23 1.50
N GLY A 90 -11.09 21.55 1.44
CA GLY A 90 -10.52 22.72 2.10
C GLY A 90 -10.91 24.04 1.43
N VAL A 91 -10.50 25.13 2.07
CA VAL A 91 -10.60 26.50 1.56
C VAL A 91 -9.25 27.20 1.73
N PRO A 92 -8.98 28.31 1.02
CA PRO A 92 -7.75 29.07 1.22
C PRO A 92 -7.50 29.37 2.71
N GLY A 93 -6.31 29.03 3.19
CA GLY A 93 -5.92 29.20 4.59
C GLY A 93 -6.42 28.12 5.56
N SER A 94 -7.19 27.12 5.13
CA SER A 94 -7.52 25.94 5.96
C SER A 94 -6.26 25.14 6.32
N LEU A 95 -6.29 24.36 7.40
CA LEU A 95 -5.16 23.52 7.80
C LEU A 95 -5.24 22.16 7.09
N SER A 96 -5.18 21.05 7.82
CA SER A 96 -5.24 19.70 7.27
C SER A 96 -6.67 19.22 7.11
N GLY A 97 -6.92 18.31 6.17
CA GLY A 97 -8.25 17.70 6.02
C GLY A 97 -8.59 16.81 7.20
N ILE A 98 -7.73 15.83 7.46
CA ILE A 98 -7.89 14.89 8.57
C ILE A 98 -6.60 14.88 9.39
N LEU A 99 -6.74 15.02 10.70
CA LEU A 99 -5.64 14.91 11.65
C LEU A 99 -5.92 13.77 12.63
N ILE A 100 -5.08 12.75 12.64
CA ILE A 100 -5.01 11.78 13.74
C ILE A 100 -4.09 12.37 14.80
N SER A 101 -4.68 12.88 15.87
CA SER A 101 -3.99 13.72 16.85
C SER A 101 -3.34 12.87 17.94
N GLY A 102 -2.01 12.96 18.06
CA GLY A 102 -1.22 12.22 19.04
C GLY A 102 -0.96 10.75 18.65
N PRO A 103 -0.36 9.96 19.56
CA PRO A 103 0.05 8.59 19.28
C PRO A 103 -1.12 7.61 19.30
N ARG A 104 -1.96 7.68 18.26
CA ARG A 104 -3.14 6.81 18.13
C ARG A 104 -2.83 5.47 17.49
N ARG A 105 -3.73 4.51 17.70
CA ARG A 105 -3.61 3.15 17.18
C ARG A 105 -4.90 2.70 16.52
N ASN A 106 -4.78 1.79 15.55
CA ASN A 106 -5.93 1.09 14.97
C ASN A 106 -6.96 2.04 14.35
N VAL A 107 -6.50 3.10 13.68
CA VAL A 107 -7.38 4.04 12.97
C VAL A 107 -7.45 3.71 11.49
N ALA A 108 -8.66 3.55 10.96
CA ALA A 108 -8.91 3.39 9.53
C ALA A 108 -9.56 4.65 8.96
N VAL A 109 -9.04 5.16 7.83
CA VAL A 109 -9.65 6.23 7.04
C VAL A 109 -9.85 5.71 5.62
N ARG A 110 -11.08 5.74 5.11
CA ARG A 110 -11.37 5.11 3.81
C ARG A 110 -12.43 5.78 2.97
N ASN A 111 -12.42 5.43 1.67
CA ASN A 111 -13.51 5.61 0.72
C ASN A 111 -13.99 7.06 0.56
N GLY A 112 -13.17 7.91 -0.06
CA GLY A 112 -13.60 9.27 -0.41
C GLY A 112 -12.48 10.16 -0.92
N THR A 113 -12.72 11.47 -0.84
CA THR A 113 -11.83 12.48 -1.40
C THR A 113 -11.46 13.52 -0.34
N VAL A 114 -10.17 13.86 -0.23
CA VAL A 114 -9.67 14.96 0.60
C VAL A 114 -8.84 15.90 -0.29
N ARG A 115 -9.30 17.14 -0.46
CA ARG A 115 -8.71 18.07 -1.44
C ARG A 115 -8.77 19.54 -1.05
N ASP A 116 -7.96 20.38 -1.70
CA ASP A 116 -7.93 21.84 -1.54
C ASP A 116 -7.58 22.31 -0.11
N TRP A 117 -6.93 21.48 0.71
CA TRP A 117 -6.52 21.83 2.07
C TRP A 117 -5.21 22.62 2.07
N GLY A 118 -5.09 23.60 2.98
CA GLY A 118 -3.89 24.44 3.06
C GLY A 118 -2.70 23.80 3.78
N ASN A 119 -2.82 22.51 4.15
CA ASN A 119 -1.74 21.68 4.66
C ASN A 119 -1.83 20.26 4.06
N GLU A 120 -1.33 19.21 4.72
CA GLU A 120 -1.56 17.82 4.28
C GLU A 120 -3.04 17.47 4.21
N ALA A 121 -3.42 16.61 3.25
CA ALA A 121 -4.77 16.05 3.22
C ALA A 121 -5.03 15.21 4.48
N ILE A 122 -4.10 14.32 4.85
CA ILE A 122 -4.18 13.47 6.03
C ILE A 122 -2.84 13.47 6.79
N ILE A 123 -2.87 13.87 8.06
CA ILE A 123 -1.73 13.77 8.98
C ILE A 123 -1.98 12.64 9.98
N ALA A 124 -1.07 11.67 9.99
CA ALA A 124 -1.12 10.49 10.83
C ALA A 124 0.27 10.02 11.32
N PHE A 125 1.33 10.81 11.13
CA PHE A 125 2.73 10.38 11.37
C PHE A 125 3.00 9.85 12.79
N ALA A 126 2.29 10.36 13.80
CA ALA A 126 2.45 9.94 15.19
C ALA A 126 1.69 8.64 15.52
N SER A 127 0.77 8.21 14.66
CA SER A 127 -0.07 7.03 14.87
C SER A 127 0.62 5.74 14.42
N THR A 128 0.10 4.59 14.84
CA THR A 128 0.63 3.27 14.47
C THR A 128 -0.48 2.29 14.14
N ASN A 129 -0.21 1.30 13.29
CA ASN A 129 -1.20 0.28 12.91
C ASN A 129 -2.49 0.90 12.33
N CYS A 130 -2.35 1.87 11.44
CA CYS A 130 -3.46 2.55 10.76
C CYS A 130 -3.70 2.00 9.35
N GLN A 131 -4.89 2.28 8.81
CA GLN A 131 -5.32 1.81 7.49
C GLN A 131 -5.83 2.99 6.66
N PHE A 132 -5.27 3.22 5.48
CA PHE A 132 -5.66 4.30 4.57
C PHE A 132 -6.03 3.69 3.22
N GLU A 133 -7.33 3.70 2.88
CA GLU A 133 -7.84 2.84 1.82
C GLU A 133 -8.84 3.52 0.90
N ASP A 134 -8.71 3.33 -0.42
CA ASP A 134 -9.69 3.85 -1.39
C ASP A 134 -9.87 5.38 -1.31
N LEU A 135 -8.76 6.10 -1.29
CA LEU A 135 -8.72 7.56 -1.07
C LEU A 135 -8.20 8.32 -2.30
N ARG A 136 -8.77 9.50 -2.53
CA ARG A 136 -8.28 10.49 -3.50
C ARG A 136 -7.79 11.73 -2.76
N LEU A 137 -6.49 11.96 -2.76
CA LEU A 137 -5.81 13.02 -1.99
C LEU A 137 -5.16 14.00 -2.98
N TYR A 138 -5.80 15.13 -3.27
CA TYR A 138 -5.28 16.01 -4.33
C TYR A 138 -5.44 17.50 -4.09
N GLN A 139 -4.56 18.31 -4.71
CA GLN A 139 -4.57 19.76 -4.60
C GLN A 139 -4.45 20.27 -3.15
N ASN A 140 -3.73 19.54 -2.30
CA ASN A 140 -3.43 19.98 -0.95
C ASN A 140 -2.08 20.72 -0.95
N ALA A 141 -1.97 21.79 -0.17
CA ALA A 141 -0.81 22.68 -0.23
C ALA A 141 0.48 22.02 0.29
N ALA A 142 0.35 20.99 1.13
CA ALA A 142 1.49 20.17 1.57
C ALA A 142 1.45 18.76 0.96
N GLY A 143 1.56 17.69 1.75
CA GLY A 143 1.48 16.31 1.23
C GLY A 143 0.05 15.74 1.04
N GLY A 144 -0.05 14.58 0.38
CA GLY A 144 -1.32 13.85 0.30
C GLY A 144 -1.60 13.09 1.61
N LEU A 145 -0.68 12.20 1.99
CA LEU A 145 -0.76 11.40 3.21
C LEU A 145 0.59 11.39 3.91
N PHE A 146 0.60 11.73 5.21
CA PHE A 146 1.73 11.45 6.09
C PHE A 146 1.33 10.38 7.10
N CYS A 147 1.62 9.13 6.75
CA CYS A 147 1.24 7.93 7.48
C CYS A 147 2.26 7.59 8.57
N GLY A 148 1.78 7.16 9.74
CA GLY A 148 2.62 6.67 10.83
C GLY A 148 3.01 5.21 10.67
N ALA A 149 3.78 4.68 11.63
CA ALA A 149 4.49 3.41 11.49
C ALA A 149 3.56 2.18 11.48
N SER A 150 4.05 1.08 10.91
CA SER A 150 3.34 -0.23 10.87
C SER A 150 1.93 -0.16 10.28
N SER A 151 1.72 0.77 9.33
CA SER A 151 0.41 1.05 8.77
C SER A 151 0.27 0.53 7.34
N THR A 152 -0.97 0.37 6.88
CA THR A 152 -1.29 -0.06 5.52
C THR A 152 -1.88 1.11 4.72
N VAL A 153 -1.33 1.34 3.52
CA VAL A 153 -1.84 2.31 2.55
C VAL A 153 -2.19 1.53 1.28
N ARG A 154 -3.46 1.49 0.91
CA ARG A 154 -3.90 0.73 -0.28
C ARG A 154 -4.88 1.47 -1.17
N ARG A 155 -4.71 1.37 -2.49
CA ARG A 155 -5.59 2.02 -3.48
C ARG A 155 -5.80 3.50 -3.19
N VAL A 156 -4.70 4.19 -2.91
CA VAL A 156 -4.68 5.64 -2.72
C VAL A 156 -4.15 6.32 -3.96
N THR A 157 -4.88 7.34 -4.43
CA THR A 157 -4.40 8.27 -5.46
C THR A 157 -3.99 9.59 -4.82
N ALA A 158 -2.70 9.92 -4.82
CA ALA A 158 -2.20 11.20 -4.31
C ALA A 158 -1.61 12.06 -5.43
N ARG A 159 -2.26 13.16 -5.81
CA ARG A 159 -1.85 13.95 -6.97
C ARG A 159 -1.90 15.45 -6.79
N THR A 160 -1.01 16.18 -7.46
CA THR A 160 -1.05 17.65 -7.47
C THR A 160 -0.99 18.24 -6.05
N ASN A 161 -0.24 17.60 -5.15
CA ASN A 161 0.00 18.13 -3.81
C ASN A 161 1.31 18.92 -3.81
N GLY A 162 1.43 19.91 -2.93
CA GLY A 162 2.54 20.86 -2.91
C GLY A 162 3.87 20.31 -2.38
N VAL A 163 3.89 19.08 -1.85
CA VAL A 163 5.10 18.43 -1.31
C VAL A 163 5.16 16.98 -1.82
N VAL A 164 5.28 15.99 -0.95
CA VAL A 164 5.33 14.56 -1.30
C VAL A 164 3.91 13.99 -1.33
N GLY A 165 3.62 13.14 -2.31
CA GLY A 165 2.28 12.55 -2.43
C GLY A 165 1.93 11.63 -1.26
N ILE A 166 2.76 10.61 -1.00
CA ILE A 166 2.61 9.68 0.13
C ILE A 166 3.94 9.55 0.87
N SER A 167 3.93 9.89 2.16
CA SER A 167 5.03 9.67 3.09
C SER A 167 4.61 8.65 4.14
N THR A 168 5.46 7.67 4.40
CA THR A 168 5.25 6.64 5.42
C THR A 168 6.38 6.65 6.44
N SER A 169 6.06 6.32 7.69
CA SER A 169 7.07 5.89 8.66
C SER A 169 7.41 4.40 8.48
N ASP A 170 8.15 3.83 9.43
CA ASP A 170 8.74 2.50 9.29
C ASP A 170 7.74 1.35 9.31
N GLY A 171 8.10 0.26 8.63
CA GLY A 171 7.36 -1.01 8.64
C GLY A 171 5.98 -0.94 7.99
N CYS A 172 5.76 -0.01 7.06
CA CYS A 172 4.47 0.14 6.40
C CYS A 172 4.30 -0.85 5.24
N THR A 173 3.05 -1.12 4.87
CA THR A 173 2.70 -1.80 3.62
C THR A 173 2.01 -0.79 2.70
N VAL A 174 2.54 -0.59 1.50
CA VAL A 174 1.99 0.33 0.50
C VAL A 174 1.67 -0.47 -0.76
N LEU A 175 0.40 -0.58 -1.14
CA LEU A 175 0.00 -1.38 -2.29
C LEU A 175 -1.02 -0.69 -3.20
N GLU A 176 -0.92 -0.94 -4.51
CA GLU A 176 -1.92 -0.48 -5.50
C GLU A 176 -2.13 1.05 -5.50
N CYS A 177 -1.09 1.82 -5.16
CA CYS A 177 -1.18 3.29 -5.05
C CYS A 177 -0.69 3.99 -6.32
N THR A 178 -1.33 5.10 -6.68
CA THR A 178 -0.90 5.95 -7.81
C THR A 178 -0.60 7.36 -7.31
N VAL A 179 0.64 7.81 -7.48
CA VAL A 179 1.11 9.09 -6.94
C VAL A 179 1.76 9.93 -8.02
N GLY A 180 1.22 11.11 -8.31
CA GLY A 180 1.74 11.88 -9.44
C GLY A 180 1.53 13.38 -9.44
N SER A 181 2.37 14.06 -10.20
CA SER A 181 2.35 15.52 -10.37
C SER A 181 2.44 16.28 -9.03
N ASN A 182 3.13 15.73 -8.03
CA ASN A 182 3.39 16.42 -6.78
C ASN A 182 4.65 17.30 -6.92
N SER A 183 4.71 18.41 -6.17
CA SER A 183 5.76 19.42 -6.33
C SER A 183 7.11 19.03 -5.69
N LEU A 184 7.19 17.89 -5.00
CA LEU A 184 8.44 17.19 -4.67
C LEU A 184 8.37 15.74 -5.16
N GLY A 185 8.70 14.75 -4.32
CA GLY A 185 8.71 13.34 -4.68
C GLY A 185 7.32 12.68 -4.72
N GLY A 186 7.26 11.49 -5.31
CA GLY A 186 6.06 10.65 -5.29
C GLY A 186 5.87 9.99 -3.93
N PHE A 187 6.65 8.94 -3.69
CA PHE A 187 6.63 8.17 -2.45
C PHE A 187 7.89 8.42 -1.63
N ALA A 188 7.72 8.75 -0.35
CA ALA A 188 8.77 8.67 0.66
C ALA A 188 8.46 7.48 1.59
N ILE A 189 9.26 6.43 1.48
CA ILE A 189 8.99 5.14 2.10
C ILE A 189 9.90 4.95 3.31
N GLY A 190 9.30 4.72 4.48
CA GLY A 190 10.04 4.49 5.73
C GLY A 190 10.75 3.14 5.75
N GLN A 191 11.67 2.97 6.70
CA GLN A 191 12.52 1.78 6.80
C GLN A 191 11.69 0.49 6.92
N GLY A 192 12.15 -0.61 6.33
CA GLY A 192 11.53 -1.93 6.55
C GLY A 192 10.15 -2.07 5.93
N SER A 193 9.76 -1.16 5.05
CA SER A 193 8.43 -1.14 4.44
C SER A 193 8.37 -2.04 3.21
N VAL A 194 7.16 -2.52 2.90
CA VAL A 194 6.87 -3.30 1.71
C VAL A 194 6.05 -2.44 0.74
N VAL A 195 6.48 -2.36 -0.51
CA VAL A 195 5.82 -1.58 -1.56
C VAL A 195 5.53 -2.50 -2.74
N THR A 196 4.29 -2.56 -3.19
CA THR A 196 3.88 -3.48 -4.26
C THR A 196 2.87 -2.83 -5.20
N ASP A 197 2.99 -3.06 -6.50
CA ASP A 197 2.01 -2.61 -7.51
C ASP A 197 1.70 -1.09 -7.45
N CYS A 198 2.73 -0.27 -7.17
CA CYS A 198 2.58 1.18 -7.06
C CYS A 198 3.12 1.91 -8.29
N ALA A 199 2.52 3.06 -8.63
CA ALA A 199 2.92 3.91 -9.74
C ALA A 199 3.27 5.33 -9.29
N ALA A 200 4.49 5.79 -9.58
CA ALA A 200 4.95 7.17 -9.36
C ALA A 200 5.08 7.91 -10.71
N LEU A 201 4.32 8.98 -10.92
CA LEU A 201 4.14 9.59 -12.24
C LEU A 201 4.40 11.10 -12.21
N THR A 202 5.33 11.61 -12.99
CA THR A 202 5.48 13.06 -13.26
C THR A 202 5.67 13.94 -12.01
N ASN A 203 6.26 13.40 -10.94
CA ASN A 203 6.58 14.16 -9.74
C ASN A 203 7.82 15.05 -9.96
N GLN A 204 7.92 16.15 -9.23
CA GLN A 204 9.03 17.11 -9.34
C GLN A 204 10.27 16.73 -8.48
N GLY A 205 10.35 15.46 -8.08
CA GLY A 205 11.49 14.84 -7.39
C GLY A 205 11.55 13.36 -7.74
N PRO A 206 12.16 12.50 -6.90
CA PRO A 206 12.18 11.06 -7.15
C PRO A 206 10.79 10.45 -7.18
N GLY A 207 10.61 9.39 -7.98
CA GLY A 207 9.36 8.63 -7.97
C GLY A 207 9.18 7.85 -6.66
N PHE A 208 10.20 7.10 -6.28
CA PHE A 208 10.28 6.38 -5.00
C PHE A 208 11.60 6.73 -4.29
N ALA A 209 11.52 7.37 -3.13
CA ALA A 209 12.63 7.50 -2.20
C ALA A 209 12.46 6.45 -1.09
N LEU A 210 13.30 5.43 -1.12
CA LEU A 210 13.22 4.28 -0.21
C LEU A 210 14.16 4.46 0.98
N GLY A 211 13.65 4.24 2.19
CA GLY A 211 14.48 4.00 3.36
C GLY A 211 15.15 2.61 3.33
N PRO A 212 16.00 2.29 4.32
CA PRO A 212 16.68 1.01 4.37
C PRO A 212 15.72 -0.17 4.54
N ARG A 213 16.17 -1.38 4.17
CA ARG A 213 15.46 -2.65 4.38
C ARG A 213 14.08 -2.73 3.72
N CYS A 214 13.85 -1.96 2.65
CA CYS A 214 12.58 -2.01 1.94
C CYS A 214 12.50 -3.23 1.01
N VAL A 215 11.28 -3.73 0.81
CA VAL A 215 10.97 -4.72 -0.23
C VAL A 215 10.04 -4.09 -1.24
N VAL A 216 10.50 -3.91 -2.47
CA VAL A 216 9.77 -3.23 -3.55
C VAL A 216 9.58 -4.17 -4.72
N THR A 217 8.34 -4.41 -5.11
CA THR A 217 7.99 -5.36 -6.18
C THR A 217 6.96 -4.79 -7.13
N ALA A 218 7.14 -5.00 -8.44
CA ALA A 218 6.14 -4.67 -9.46
C ALA A 218 5.71 -3.19 -9.48
N CYS A 219 6.61 -2.28 -9.12
CA CYS A 219 6.34 -0.84 -9.11
C CYS A 219 6.81 -0.17 -10.41
N SER A 220 6.14 0.90 -10.82
CA SER A 220 6.52 1.70 -12.00
C SER A 220 6.80 3.16 -11.62
N SER A 221 7.89 3.72 -12.11
CA SER A 221 8.27 5.12 -11.92
C SER A 221 8.49 5.78 -13.27
N SER A 222 7.67 6.78 -13.62
CA SER A 222 7.70 7.39 -14.95
C SER A 222 7.64 8.92 -14.96
N GLY A 223 8.51 9.54 -15.76
CA GLY A 223 8.45 10.97 -16.05
C GLY A 223 8.76 11.86 -14.84
N ASN A 224 9.37 11.34 -13.79
CA ASN A 224 9.71 12.12 -12.60
C ASN A 224 10.97 12.94 -12.86
N THR A 225 11.09 14.13 -12.26
CA THR A 225 12.26 14.99 -12.50
C THR A 225 13.49 14.56 -11.69
N GLY A 226 13.32 13.68 -10.69
CA GLY A 226 14.40 12.98 -10.00
C GLY A 226 14.63 11.58 -10.58
N SER A 227 15.29 10.72 -9.80
CA SER A 227 15.49 9.30 -10.13
C SER A 227 14.17 8.54 -10.07
N GLY A 228 14.04 7.47 -10.87
CA GLY A 228 12.87 6.60 -10.82
C GLY A 228 12.71 5.99 -9.43
N PHE A 229 13.77 5.34 -8.95
CA PHE A 229 13.91 4.78 -7.61
C PHE A 229 15.25 5.21 -7.02
N SER A 230 15.24 5.85 -5.85
CA SER A 230 16.41 6.08 -5.02
C SER A 230 16.41 5.04 -3.89
N VAL A 231 17.37 4.12 -3.92
CA VAL A 231 17.44 2.92 -3.09
C VAL A 231 18.51 3.10 -2.00
N SER A 232 18.09 2.98 -0.73
CA SER A 232 18.98 3.02 0.44
C SER A 232 19.57 1.62 0.73
N ASP A 233 19.93 1.29 1.98
CA ASP A 233 20.64 0.05 2.33
C ASP A 233 19.72 -1.18 2.42
N GLU A 234 20.30 -2.37 2.30
CA GLU A 234 19.70 -3.67 2.67
C GLU A 234 18.33 -3.95 2.01
N SER A 235 18.06 -3.35 0.85
CA SER A 235 16.75 -3.38 0.21
C SER A 235 16.69 -4.39 -0.94
N LEU A 236 15.49 -4.92 -1.18
CA LEU A 236 15.18 -5.81 -2.30
C LEU A 236 14.27 -5.07 -3.28
N VAL A 237 14.75 -4.82 -4.49
CA VAL A 237 13.96 -4.18 -5.56
C VAL A 237 13.85 -5.12 -6.74
N THR A 238 12.63 -5.56 -7.05
CA THR A 238 12.39 -6.60 -8.07
C THR A 238 11.20 -6.34 -8.99
N GLY A 239 11.35 -6.68 -10.26
CA GLY A 239 10.26 -6.56 -11.24
C GLY A 239 9.73 -5.14 -11.42
N CYS A 240 10.52 -4.12 -11.08
CA CYS A 240 10.14 -2.72 -11.19
C CYS A 240 10.55 -2.14 -12.54
N SER A 241 9.85 -1.09 -12.97
CA SER A 241 10.12 -0.36 -14.20
C SER A 241 10.37 1.12 -13.93
N ALA A 242 11.47 1.68 -14.43
CA ALA A 242 11.79 3.10 -14.35
C ALA A 242 11.93 3.69 -15.76
N SER A 243 11.03 4.58 -16.16
CA SER A 243 10.97 5.08 -17.54
C SER A 243 10.90 6.60 -17.67
N GLY A 244 11.74 7.20 -18.51
CA GLY A 244 11.60 8.62 -18.84
C GLY A 244 11.82 9.57 -17.66
N ASN A 245 12.54 9.16 -16.62
CA ASN A 245 12.87 10.03 -15.49
C ASN A 245 14.03 10.97 -15.87
N SER A 246 14.09 12.16 -15.29
CA SER A 246 15.10 13.17 -15.65
C SER A 246 16.48 12.91 -15.02
N LEU A 247 16.57 12.00 -14.05
CA LEU A 247 17.84 11.43 -13.56
C LEU A 247 17.88 9.93 -13.91
N ASP A 248 18.41 9.09 -13.03
CA ASP A 248 18.60 7.67 -13.29
C ASP A 248 17.28 6.89 -13.18
N GLY A 249 17.23 5.72 -13.82
CA GLY A 249 16.13 4.78 -13.61
C GLY A 249 16.13 4.26 -12.16
N PHE A 250 17.26 3.69 -11.76
CA PHE A 250 17.54 3.21 -10.41
C PHE A 250 18.86 3.81 -9.93
N GLU A 251 18.79 4.61 -8.89
CA GLU A 251 19.92 5.17 -8.17
C GLU A 251 20.13 4.36 -6.89
N VAL A 252 21.24 3.63 -6.82
CA VAL A 252 21.57 2.71 -5.72
C VAL A 252 22.84 3.24 -5.05
N THR A 253 22.64 4.13 -4.07
CA THR A 253 23.70 4.91 -3.43
C THR A 253 24.33 4.22 -2.22
N PHE A 254 23.71 3.15 -1.74
CA PHE A 254 24.04 2.51 -0.46
C PHE A 254 24.26 1.00 -0.61
N SER A 255 24.45 0.30 0.51
CA SER A 255 25.02 -1.05 0.53
C SER A 255 24.02 -2.20 0.71
N ASP A 256 24.47 -3.41 0.42
CA ASP A 256 23.77 -4.67 0.69
C ASP A 256 22.39 -4.81 0.02
N ASN A 257 22.18 -4.12 -1.11
CA ASN A 257 20.96 -4.22 -1.87
C ASN A 257 20.96 -5.39 -2.83
N ARG A 258 19.76 -5.90 -3.14
CA ARG A 258 19.52 -6.78 -4.28
C ARG A 258 18.60 -6.10 -5.29
N ILE A 259 19.15 -5.84 -6.47
CA ILE A 259 18.45 -5.23 -7.60
C ILE A 259 18.31 -6.27 -8.70
N ASP A 260 17.10 -6.80 -8.86
CA ASP A 260 16.88 -8.04 -9.59
C ASP A 260 15.64 -8.03 -10.50
N GLY A 261 15.83 -8.25 -11.80
CA GLY A 261 14.71 -8.37 -12.74
C GLY A 261 14.01 -7.06 -13.03
N ASN A 262 14.71 -5.92 -12.94
CA ASN A 262 14.14 -4.59 -13.16
C ASN A 262 14.43 -4.08 -14.58
N THR A 263 13.61 -3.12 -15.02
CA THR A 263 13.70 -2.50 -16.34
C THR A 263 13.90 -0.99 -16.24
N ALA A 264 14.93 -0.44 -16.89
CA ALA A 264 15.18 0.99 -16.95
C ALA A 264 15.21 1.51 -18.40
N THR A 265 14.27 2.36 -18.79
CA THR A 265 14.15 2.81 -20.19
C THR A 265 14.07 4.32 -20.34
N ALA A 266 14.74 4.85 -21.35
CA ALA A 266 14.59 6.25 -21.75
C ALA A 266 14.80 7.29 -20.63
N ASN A 267 15.52 6.95 -19.56
CA ASN A 267 15.86 7.92 -18.52
C ASN A 267 16.95 8.87 -19.03
N VAL A 268 16.90 10.12 -18.60
CA VAL A 268 17.90 11.13 -18.99
C VAL A 268 19.24 10.84 -18.30
N GLY A 269 19.23 10.21 -17.12
CA GLY A 269 20.42 9.67 -16.48
C GLY A 269 20.83 8.30 -17.03
N LEU A 270 21.44 7.50 -16.16
CA LEU A 270 21.74 6.09 -16.37
C LEU A 270 20.48 5.24 -16.20
N GLY A 271 20.48 4.03 -16.75
CA GLY A 271 19.46 3.04 -16.41
C GLY A 271 19.57 2.62 -14.94
N PHE A 272 20.77 2.21 -14.55
CA PHE A 272 21.15 1.81 -13.19
C PHE A 272 22.47 2.49 -12.81
N ASP A 273 22.42 3.44 -11.88
CA ASP A 273 23.62 4.01 -11.26
C ASP A 273 23.88 3.32 -9.91
N ILE A 274 24.93 2.50 -9.86
CA ILE A 274 25.34 1.77 -8.67
C ILE A 274 26.54 2.50 -8.08
N SER A 275 26.26 3.52 -7.28
CA SER A 275 27.26 4.33 -6.55
C SER A 275 27.57 3.77 -5.16
N GLY A 276 26.69 2.94 -4.60
CA GLY A 276 26.93 2.19 -3.38
C GLY A 276 27.88 0.99 -3.56
N THR A 277 28.18 0.30 -2.46
CA THR A 277 29.13 -0.82 -2.39
C THR A 277 28.46 -2.10 -1.88
N GLY A 278 29.00 -3.28 -2.19
CA GLY A 278 28.48 -4.55 -1.66
C GLY A 278 27.08 -4.95 -2.16
N ASN A 279 26.61 -4.39 -3.28
CA ASN A 279 25.29 -4.70 -3.84
C ASN A 279 25.32 -5.93 -4.76
N LEU A 280 24.16 -6.56 -4.96
CA LEU A 280 23.93 -7.62 -5.96
C LEU A 280 22.99 -7.12 -7.08
N ILE A 281 23.49 -7.07 -8.32
CA ILE A 281 22.75 -6.56 -9.49
C ILE A 281 22.66 -7.64 -10.57
N VAL A 282 21.48 -8.20 -10.80
CA VAL A 282 21.30 -9.34 -11.71
C VAL A 282 19.98 -9.29 -12.49
N ARG A 283 19.95 -9.90 -13.68
CA ARG A 283 18.72 -10.05 -14.49
C ARG A 283 18.01 -8.74 -14.85
N ASN A 284 18.69 -7.61 -14.79
CA ASN A 284 18.11 -6.32 -15.13
C ASN A 284 18.27 -6.02 -16.62
N SER A 285 17.40 -5.18 -17.17
CA SER A 285 17.48 -4.69 -18.54
C SER A 285 17.42 -3.18 -18.61
N ALA A 286 18.27 -2.57 -19.43
CA ALA A 286 18.29 -1.14 -19.65
C ALA A 286 18.40 -0.80 -21.14
N SER A 287 17.60 0.17 -21.61
CA SER A 287 17.60 0.59 -23.00
C SER A 287 17.30 2.08 -23.18
N GLY A 288 18.03 2.75 -24.08
CA GLY A 288 17.75 4.14 -24.46
C GLY A 288 17.94 5.18 -23.35
N ASN A 289 18.64 4.85 -22.26
CA ASN A 289 19.00 5.81 -21.21
C ASN A 289 20.16 6.70 -21.70
N LEU A 290 20.06 8.01 -21.52
CA LEU A 290 20.93 8.98 -22.20
C LEU A 290 22.38 8.94 -21.71
N LEU A 291 22.63 8.73 -20.41
CA LEU A 291 24.00 8.62 -19.88
C LEU A 291 24.57 7.20 -19.93
N GLY A 292 23.76 6.20 -20.28
CA GLY A 292 24.18 4.81 -20.40
C GLY A 292 23.29 3.81 -19.64
N ALA A 293 23.55 2.52 -19.82
CA ALA A 293 22.71 1.47 -19.26
C ALA A 293 23.01 1.18 -17.78
N PHE A 294 24.27 0.90 -17.46
CA PHE A 294 24.73 0.52 -16.12
C PHE A 294 26.02 1.25 -15.79
N ASN A 295 26.15 1.67 -14.54
CA ASN A 295 27.40 2.15 -13.96
C ASN A 295 27.67 1.41 -12.65
N PHE A 296 28.86 0.83 -12.51
CA PHE A 296 29.31 0.10 -11.32
C PHE A 296 30.51 0.82 -10.73
N ASN A 297 30.28 1.77 -9.82
CA ASN A 297 31.33 2.67 -9.33
C ASN A 297 32.29 2.00 -8.32
N ASP A 298 31.85 0.96 -7.62
CA ASP A 298 32.64 0.25 -6.62
C ASP A 298 32.88 -1.22 -7.03
N PRO A 299 34.13 -1.72 -6.99
CA PRO A 299 34.48 -3.09 -7.37
C PRO A 299 33.95 -4.18 -6.44
N ASN A 300 33.46 -3.83 -5.24
CA ASN A 300 32.85 -4.77 -4.30
C ASN A 300 31.38 -5.09 -4.65
N ASN A 301 30.79 -4.40 -5.63
CA ASN A 301 29.49 -4.79 -6.14
C ASN A 301 29.60 -6.11 -6.92
N VAL A 302 28.72 -7.05 -6.60
CA VAL A 302 28.54 -8.28 -7.36
C VAL A 302 27.48 -8.03 -8.42
N HIS A 303 27.79 -8.29 -9.68
CA HIS A 303 26.80 -8.17 -10.74
C HIS A 303 26.89 -9.34 -11.71
N GLY A 304 25.76 -9.67 -12.32
CA GLY A 304 25.74 -10.57 -13.46
C GLY A 304 26.57 -10.02 -14.62
N VAL A 305 26.97 -10.90 -15.55
CA VAL A 305 27.67 -10.51 -16.78
C VAL A 305 26.86 -9.41 -17.47
N LEU A 306 27.53 -8.29 -17.80
CA LEU A 306 26.93 -7.24 -18.58
C LEU A 306 26.98 -7.62 -20.07
N VAL A 307 25.81 -7.91 -20.63
CA VAL A 307 25.64 -8.22 -22.03
C VAL A 307 25.28 -6.95 -22.77
N THR A 308 26.15 -6.54 -23.71
CA THR A 308 25.92 -5.41 -24.61
C THR A 308 25.65 -5.91 -26.03
N GLY A 309 24.55 -5.44 -26.63
CA GLY A 309 24.17 -5.81 -28.00
C GLY A 309 23.42 -7.15 -28.12
N ILE A 310 23.24 -7.61 -29.36
CA ILE A 310 22.46 -8.82 -29.68
C ILE A 310 23.30 -10.06 -29.41
N VAL A 311 22.90 -10.86 -28.41
CA VAL A 311 23.51 -12.17 -28.13
C VAL A 311 22.43 -13.23 -27.92
N THR A 312 22.82 -14.50 -28.05
CA THR A 312 21.98 -15.62 -27.61
C THR A 312 22.16 -15.82 -26.11
N ILE A 313 21.05 -15.86 -25.36
CA ILE A 313 21.07 -16.18 -23.93
C ILE A 313 21.41 -17.67 -23.77
N THR A 314 22.44 -17.98 -22.98
CA THR A 314 22.89 -19.35 -22.71
C THR A 314 22.86 -19.67 -21.22
N ALA A 315 23.01 -20.96 -20.87
CA ALA A 315 23.11 -21.40 -19.48
C ALA A 315 24.38 -20.91 -18.75
N GLU A 316 25.35 -20.33 -19.46
CA GLU A 316 26.58 -19.77 -18.87
C GLU A 316 26.35 -18.39 -18.24
N ASN A 317 25.27 -17.69 -18.63
CA ASN A 317 24.98 -16.33 -18.16
C ASN A 317 23.54 -16.20 -17.59
N PRO A 318 23.10 -17.05 -16.65
CA PRO A 318 21.70 -17.12 -16.19
C PRO A 318 21.23 -15.88 -15.40
N TRP A 319 22.18 -15.05 -14.97
CA TRP A 319 21.94 -13.85 -14.15
C TRP A 319 22.38 -12.55 -14.84
N ALA A 320 22.64 -12.59 -16.14
CA ALA A 320 23.14 -11.44 -16.90
C ALA A 320 22.27 -10.19 -16.74
N ASN A 321 22.91 -9.03 -16.82
CA ASN A 321 22.25 -7.74 -17.03
C ASN A 321 22.37 -7.38 -18.51
N PHE A 322 21.33 -6.80 -19.10
CA PHE A 322 21.22 -6.58 -20.53
C PHE A 322 21.15 -5.08 -20.86
N ALA A 323 22.01 -4.63 -21.76
CA ALA A 323 22.01 -3.29 -22.33
C ALA A 323 21.80 -3.36 -23.85
N PHE A 324 20.74 -2.72 -24.35
CA PHE A 324 20.35 -2.77 -25.77
C PHE A 324 19.70 -1.48 -26.27
#